data_AF-A0A1G7WBK3-F1
#
_entry.id   AF-A0A1G7WBK3-F1
#
_cell.length_a   1.000
_cell.length_b   1.000
_cell.length_c   1.000
_cell.angle_alpha   90.00
_cell.angle_beta   90.00
_cell.angle_gamma   90.00
#
_symmetry.space_group_name_H-M   'P 1'
#
loop_
_entity.id
_entity.type
_entity.pdbx_description
1 polymer ?
#
loop_
_entity_poly.entity_id
_entity_poly.type
_entity_poly.pdbx_seq_one_letter_code
_entity_poly.pdbx_strand_id
1 'polypeptide(L)' 'MSKSTKGGGPYRSATTGQYVTPKYGRSHPSTTVHEAPGRHGSRGPHYRSAISGRYVTTKHGQSHPNTTVKDK' A
#
# COMPACT_ATOMS: atom_id res chain seq x y z
N MET A 1 3.17 25.12 -0.04
CA MET A 1 2.46 23.87 -0.37
C MET A 1 2.73 22.83 0.71
N SER A 2 1.78 21.94 0.92
CA SER A 2 1.50 21.13 2.12
C SER A 2 2.60 20.14 2.54
N LYS A 3 2.95 20.21 3.83
CA LYS A 3 3.44 19.13 4.73
C LYS A 3 4.28 18.02 4.09
N SER A 4 5.61 18.20 4.04
CA SER A 4 6.56 17.09 4.04
C SER A 4 6.67 16.56 5.48
N THR A 5 5.66 15.79 5.87
CA THR A 5 5.62 15.11 7.16
C THR A 5 6.79 14.14 7.23
N LYS A 6 7.70 14.40 8.16
CA LYS A 6 8.77 13.52 8.59
C LYS A 6 8.12 12.25 9.19
N GLY A 7 8.01 11.18 8.40
CA GLY A 7 7.62 9.86 8.91
C GLY A 7 6.81 9.03 7.93
N GLY A 8 7.46 8.06 7.29
CA GLY A 8 6.82 7.10 6.36
C GLY A 8 7.12 7.46 4.91
N GLY A 9 7.94 6.65 4.24
CA GLY A 9 8.18 6.82 2.81
C GLY A 9 6.92 6.50 2.00
N PRO A 10 7.01 6.50 0.66
CA PRO A 10 5.92 6.07 -0.22
C PRO A 10 5.66 4.56 -0.12
N TYR A 11 5.95 3.90 0.99
CA TYR A 11 5.79 2.45 1.15
C TYR A 11 4.79 2.18 2.26
N ARG A 12 3.84 1.30 1.99
CA ARG A 12 2.79 0.90 2.95
C ARG A 12 2.75 -0.62 3.06
N SER A 13 2.74 -1.15 4.27
CA SER A 13 2.67 -2.59 4.51
C SER A 13 1.29 -3.14 4.14
N ALA A 14 1.24 -4.22 3.35
CA ALA A 14 0.04 -4.99 3.05
C ALA A 14 -0.58 -5.61 4.30
N THR A 15 0.27 -6.15 5.17
CA THR A 15 -0.17 -6.88 6.36
C THR A 15 -0.80 -5.98 7.40
N THR A 16 -0.16 -4.84 7.69
CA THR A 16 -0.58 -3.94 8.79
C THR A 16 -1.29 -2.67 8.31
N GLY A 17 -1.18 -2.34 7.02
CA GLY A 17 -1.66 -1.07 6.49
C GLY A 17 -0.86 0.14 6.95
N GLN A 18 0.28 -0.04 7.63
CA GLN A 18 1.11 1.05 8.15
C GLN A 18 2.12 1.55 7.12
N TYR A 19 2.41 2.84 7.15
CA TYR A 19 3.52 3.39 6.36
C TYR A 19 4.86 2.95 6.94
N VAL A 20 5.71 2.45 6.06
CA VAL A 20 7.02 1.90 6.40
C VAL A 20 8.13 2.75 5.77
N THR A 21 9.36 2.51 6.21
CA THR A 21 10.51 3.19 5.62
C THR A 21 10.78 2.68 4.20
N PRO A 22 11.38 3.49 3.32
CA PRO A 22 11.77 3.05 1.98
C PRO A 22 12.71 1.85 1.98
N LYS A 23 13.62 1.79 2.96
CA LYS A 23 14.53 0.65 3.13
C LYS A 23 13.74 -0.63 3.41
N TYR A 24 12.77 -0.56 4.32
CA TYR A 24 11.90 -1.69 4.62
C TYR A 24 11.08 -2.11 3.39
N GLY A 25 10.47 -1.16 2.69
CA GLY A 25 9.69 -1.45 1.49
C GLY A 25 10.51 -2.11 0.37
N ARG A 26 11.74 -1.64 0.15
CA ARG A 26 12.68 -2.27 -0.80
C ARG A 26 13.12 -3.67 -0.39
N SER A 27 13.29 -3.93 0.91
CA SER A 27 13.60 -5.28 1.41
C SER A 27 12.41 -6.23 1.38
N HIS A 28 11.18 -5.70 1.39
CA HIS A 28 9.95 -6.47 1.46
C HIS A 28 8.97 -6.08 0.33
N PRO A 29 9.35 -6.23 -0.95
CA PRO A 29 8.52 -5.82 -2.08
C PRO A 29 7.22 -6.64 -2.21
N SER A 30 7.19 -7.85 -1.66
CA SER A 30 6.01 -8.72 -1.70
C SER A 30 4.93 -8.36 -0.67
N THR A 31 5.30 -7.65 0.39
CA THR A 31 4.40 -7.28 1.50
C THR A 31 4.33 -5.77 1.74
N THR A 32 4.89 -4.97 0.84
CA THR A 32 4.78 -3.51 0.86
C THR A 32 4.38 -2.97 -0.50
N VAL A 33 3.50 -1.98 -0.51
CA VAL A 33 3.04 -1.28 -1.70
C VAL A 33 3.80 0.03 -1.82
N HIS A 34 4.30 0.35 -3.01
CA HIS A 34 4.78 1.68 -3.32
C HIS A 34 3.62 2.62 -3.73
N GLU A 35 3.26 3.54 -2.84
CA GLU A 35 2.26 4.58 -3.01
C GLU A 35 2.94 5.89 -3.37
N ALA A 36 2.88 6.27 -4.65
CA ALA A 36 3.26 7.62 -5.04
C ALA A 36 2.31 8.63 -4.38
N PRO A 37 2.81 9.79 -3.92
CA PRO A 37 1.96 10.87 -3.40
C PRO A 37 1.18 11.48 -4.58
N GLY A 38 0.01 10.92 -4.89
CA GLY A 38 -0.77 11.31 -6.06
C GLY A 38 -2.22 10.86 -5.93
N ARG A 39 -3.09 11.86 -5.74
CA ARG A 39 -4.56 11.85 -5.81
C ARG A 39 -5.24 10.50 -5.49
N HIS A 40 -5.57 10.32 -4.21
CA HIS A 40 -6.59 9.37 -3.77
C HIS A 40 -7.88 9.61 -4.58
N GLY A 41 -8.13 8.76 -5.57
CA GLY A 41 -9.40 8.70 -6.26
C GLY A 41 -10.38 7.96 -5.35
N SER A 42 -11.12 8.71 -4.53
CA SER A 42 -12.18 8.23 -3.65
C SER A 42 -13.24 7.43 -4.44
N ARG A 43 -13.12 6.10 -4.52
CA ARG A 43 -14.15 5.20 -5.12
C ARG A 43 -14.25 3.82 -4.45
N GLY A 44 -14.32 3.74 -3.12
CA GLY A 44 -14.73 2.53 -2.40
C GLY A 44 -13.59 1.58 -1.97
N PRO A 45 -13.90 0.46 -1.29
CA PRO A 45 -12.91 -0.43 -0.68
C PRO A 45 -12.14 -1.19 -1.77
N HIS A 46 -11.03 -0.61 -2.23
CA HIS A 46 -10.12 -1.26 -3.17
C HIS A 46 -9.04 -2.02 -2.42
N TYR A 47 -8.71 -3.21 -2.93
CA TYR A 47 -7.52 -3.94 -2.50
C TYR A 47 -6.41 -3.64 -3.50
N ARG A 48 -5.18 -3.48 -3.00
CA ARG A 48 -4.02 -3.17 -3.83
C ARG A 48 -2.91 -4.18 -3.55
N SER A 49 -2.43 -4.85 -4.59
CA SER A 49 -1.34 -5.81 -4.47
C SER A 49 -0.03 -5.12 -4.08
N ALA A 50 0.63 -5.58 -3.02
CA ALA A 50 2.00 -5.18 -2.65
C ALA A 50 3.00 -5.58 -3.73
N ILE A 51 2.87 -6.79 -4.26
CA ILE A 51 3.79 -7.34 -5.25
C ILE A 51 3.80 -6.50 -6.53
N SER A 52 2.63 -6.19 -7.07
CA SER A 52 2.50 -5.55 -8.39
C SER A 52 2.09 -4.08 -8.35
N GLY A 53 1.67 -3.57 -7.18
CA GLY A 53 1.08 -2.24 -7.04
C GLY A 53 -0.28 -2.07 -7.72
N ARG A 54 -0.83 -3.12 -8.35
CA ARG A 54 -2.10 -3.08 -9.08
C ARG A 54 -3.29 -3.18 -8.14
N TYR A 55 -4.39 -2.52 -8.51
CA TYR A 55 -5.67 -2.77 -7.87
C TYR A 55 -6.16 -4.17 -8.21
N VAL A 56 -6.62 -4.87 -7.18
CA VAL A 56 -7.13 -6.23 -7.26
C VAL A 56 -8.54 -6.28 -6.69
N THR A 57 -9.26 -7.34 -7.02
CA THR A 57 -10.62 -7.53 -6.54
C THR A 57 -10.63 -7.80 -5.04
N THR A 58 -11.77 -7.52 -4.41
CA THR A 58 -12.00 -7.79 -2.99
C THR A 58 -11.78 -9.25 -2.63
N LYS A 59 -12.28 -10.18 -3.45
CA LYS A 59 -12.03 -11.62 -3.30
C LYS A 59 -10.53 -11.94 -3.32
N HIS A 60 -9.78 -11.35 -4.26
CA HIS A 60 -8.34 -11.61 -4.35
C HIS A 60 -7.58 -11.07 -3.13
N GLY A 61 -7.96 -9.90 -2.63
CA GLY A 61 -7.36 -9.35 -1.42
C GLY A 61 -7.72 -10.11 -0.15
N GLN A 62 -8.94 -10.66 -0.06
CA GLN A 62 -9.32 -11.56 1.02
C GLN A 62 -8.58 -12.91 0.97
N SER A 63 -8.33 -13.45 -0.22
CA SER A 63 -7.51 -14.65 -0.38
C SER A 63 -6.02 -14.41 -0.12
N HIS A 64 -5.55 -13.17 -0.27
CA HIS A 64 -4.14 -12.80 -0.10
C HIS A 64 -3.97 -11.60 0.85
N PRO A 65 -4.33 -11.75 2.14
CA PRO A 65 -4.26 -10.66 3.11
C PRO A 65 -2.82 -10.19 3.38
N ASN A 66 -1.84 -11.06 3.13
CA ASN A 66 -0.43 -10.76 3.41
C ASN A 66 0.25 -9.96 2.29
N THR A 67 -0.32 -9.97 1.09
CA THR A 67 0.26 -9.35 -0.12
C THR A 67 -0.69 -8.33 -0.75
N THR A 68 -1.77 -7.96 -0.06
CA THR A 68 -2.67 -6.90 -0.50
C THR A 68 -2.97 -5.92 0.64
N VAL A 69 -2.96 -4.62 0.32
CA VAL A 69 -3.42 -3.57 1.22
C VAL A 69 -4.90 -3.37 0.99
N LYS A 70 -5.69 -3.36 2.07
CA LYS A 70 -7.07 -2.88 2.05
C LYS A 70 -7.08 -1.36 2.21
N ASP A 71 -7.48 -0.66 1.16
CA ASP A 71 -7.78 0.76 1.25
C ASP A 71 -9.16 0.96 1.90
N LYS A 72 -9.30 1.99 2.75
CA LYS A 72 -10.52 2.29 3.52
C LYS A 72 -11.01 3.69 3.21
#